data_AF-X1BCR4-F1
#
_entry.id   AF-X1BCR4-F1
#
_cell.length_a   1.000
_cell.length_b   1.000
_cell.length_c   1.000
_cell.angle_alpha   90.00
_cell.angle_beta   90.00
_cell.angle_gamma   90.00
#
_symmetry.space_group_name_H-M   'P 1'
#
loop_
_entity.id
_entity.type
_entity.pdbx_description
1 polymer ?
#
loop_
_entity_poly.entity_id
_entity_poly.type
_entity_poly.pdbx_seq_one_letter_code
_entity_poly.pdbx_strand_id
1 'polypeptide(L)'
;MPSKSQKRLSLTHYIFIGFFSGIIAGWVFGESVLPFAEPMAEIFLRLLRMAIMPLIITSIISGVVSVGNAAGLGRLGLKTFGYYIVSSLMAILTGLVLVNAFRPGVGAGIGLEAAPESIAASEQGIGDLIIQIIPENPFSAMARGEVLPIIFFSILFGYFITRLRAKPKALMSDFFQAAFDTMMKLTFFVVWSAPLGVFGILARIVAKTGFDAFRSLGFYFLVVLLGLAFHAFVNLPLLLSLVARVNPLK
;
A
#
# COMPACT_ATOMS: atom_id res chain seq x y z
N MET A 1 15.40 35.69 24.57
CA MET A 1 15.63 35.96 23.13
C MET A 1 15.22 34.73 22.33
N PRO A 2 14.13 34.74 21.55
CA PRO A 2 13.73 33.59 20.74
C PRO A 2 14.54 33.58 19.43
N SER A 3 15.43 32.60 19.28
CA SER A 3 16.30 32.46 18.11
C SER A 3 15.67 31.51 17.08
N LYS A 4 15.22 32.11 15.97
CA LYS A 4 15.05 31.55 14.61
C LYS A 4 14.28 30.24 14.46
N SER A 5 13.03 30.38 14.04
CA SER A 5 12.24 29.35 13.33
C SER A 5 12.96 28.96 12.03
N GLN A 6 13.81 27.94 12.10
CA GLN A 6 14.24 27.21 10.91
C GLN A 6 13.06 26.37 10.44
N LYS A 7 12.51 26.66 9.25
CA LYS A 7 11.54 25.81 8.57
C LYS A 7 12.18 24.43 8.35
N ARG A 8 11.94 23.48 9.27
CA ARG A 8 12.41 22.10 9.13
C ARG A 8 11.71 21.49 7.92
N LEU A 9 12.50 21.04 6.94
CA LEU A 9 11.99 20.33 5.77
C LEU A 9 11.17 19.12 6.24
N SER A 10 9.97 18.93 5.69
CA SER A 10 9.16 17.76 6.03
C SER A 10 9.78 16.49 5.45
N LEU A 11 9.46 15.33 6.03
CA LEU A 11 9.93 14.02 5.54
C LEU A 11 9.62 13.81 4.04
N THR A 12 8.49 14.33 3.58
CA THR A 12 8.10 14.34 2.17
C THR A 12 9.17 14.98 1.28
N HIS A 13 9.76 16.11 1.71
CA HIS A 13 10.83 16.76 0.96
C HIS A 13 12.07 15.87 0.86
N TYR A 14 12.45 15.21 1.96
CA TYR A 14 13.57 14.26 1.94
C TYR A 14 13.32 13.06 1.03
N ILE A 15 12.09 12.54 0.99
CA ILE A 15 11.73 11.47 0.06
C ILE A 15 11.87 11.94 -1.40
N PHE A 16 11.40 13.14 -1.73
CA PHE A 16 11.59 13.70 -3.07
C PHE A 16 13.06 13.94 -3.40
N ILE A 17 13.86 14.42 -2.44
CA ILE A 17 15.31 14.56 -2.61
C ILE A 17 15.93 13.20 -2.93
N GLY A 18 15.61 12.16 -2.15
CA GLY A 18 16.09 10.79 -2.40
C GLY A 18 15.62 10.23 -3.75
N PHE A 19 14.39 10.51 -4.14
CA PHE A 19 13.84 10.14 -5.45
C PHE A 19 14.64 10.74 -6.61
N PHE A 20 14.79 12.08 -6.63
CA PHE A 20 15.48 12.76 -7.72
C PHE A 20 16.98 12.48 -7.70
N SER A 21 17.62 12.46 -6.52
CA SER A 21 19.03 12.13 -6.42
C SER A 21 19.32 10.68 -6.80
N GLY A 22 18.39 9.75 -6.53
CA GLY A 22 18.50 8.35 -6.97
C GLY A 22 18.47 8.24 -8.49
N ILE A 23 17.55 8.94 -9.15
CA ILE A 23 17.48 8.99 -10.62
C ILE A 23 18.77 9.55 -11.21
N ILE A 24 19.24 10.69 -10.70
CA ILE A 24 20.47 11.34 -11.18
C ILE A 24 21.67 10.42 -10.96
N ALA A 25 21.80 9.80 -9.79
CA ALA A 25 22.92 8.91 -9.48
C ALA A 25 22.93 7.66 -10.37
N GLY A 26 21.78 7.01 -10.58
CA GLY A 26 21.67 5.89 -11.52
C GLY A 26 22.00 6.26 -12.96
N TRP A 27 21.65 7.48 -13.38
CA TRP A 27 21.97 7.97 -14.72
C TRP A 27 23.46 8.32 -14.90
N VAL A 28 24.04 9.06 -13.95
CA VAL A 28 25.44 9.55 -14.06
C VAL A 28 26.45 8.43 -13.82
N PHE A 29 26.21 7.57 -12.82
CA PHE A 29 27.17 6.55 -12.40
C PHE A 29 26.89 5.16 -12.99
N GLY A 30 25.72 4.95 -13.61
CA GLY A 30 25.33 3.67 -14.20
C GLY A 30 25.47 2.52 -13.20
N GLU A 31 26.01 1.38 -13.65
CA GLU A 31 26.21 0.20 -12.80
C GLU A 31 27.13 0.44 -11.59
N SER A 32 27.98 1.47 -11.62
CA SER A 32 28.90 1.76 -10.51
C SER A 32 28.20 2.19 -9.23
N VAL A 33 26.93 2.62 -9.28
CA VAL A 33 26.14 2.96 -8.08
C VAL A 33 25.52 1.73 -7.42
N LEU A 34 25.43 0.59 -8.12
CA LEU A 34 24.74 -0.61 -7.66
C LEU A 34 25.25 -1.16 -6.31
N PRO A 35 26.58 -1.21 -6.03
CA PRO A 35 27.08 -1.71 -4.76
C PRO A 35 26.57 -0.94 -3.53
N PHE A 36 26.14 0.32 -3.71
CA PHE A 36 25.55 1.14 -2.64
C PHE A 36 24.03 1.16 -2.72
N ALA A 37 23.47 1.29 -3.92
CA ALA A 37 22.04 1.40 -4.15
C ALA A 37 21.28 0.12 -3.80
N GLU A 38 21.82 -1.06 -4.12
CA GLU A 38 21.16 -2.33 -3.88
C GLU A 38 20.98 -2.65 -2.39
N PRO A 39 22.02 -2.55 -1.53
CA PRO A 39 21.83 -2.72 -0.09
C PRO A 39 20.83 -1.72 0.51
N MET A 40 20.87 -0.45 0.08
CA MET A 40 19.94 0.57 0.58
C MET A 40 18.48 0.23 0.22
N ALA A 41 18.24 -0.20 -1.02
CA ALA A 41 16.93 -0.65 -1.48
C ALA A 41 16.45 -1.88 -0.70
N GLU A 42 17.30 -2.89 -0.56
CA GLU A 42 16.96 -4.16 0.08
C GLU A 42 16.71 -3.99 1.58
N ILE A 43 17.54 -3.21 2.29
CA ILE A 43 17.34 -2.90 3.71
C ILE A 43 15.99 -2.21 3.91
N PHE A 44 15.67 -1.21 3.09
CA PHE A 44 14.39 -0.50 3.21
C PHE A 44 13.19 -1.42 2.94
N LEU A 45 13.24 -2.23 1.88
CA LEU A 45 12.16 -3.17 1.57
C LEU A 45 11.98 -4.22 2.67
N ARG A 46 13.07 -4.70 3.28
CA ARG A 46 13.02 -5.61 4.43
C ARG A 46 12.42 -4.96 5.66
N LEU A 47 12.81 -3.73 5.98
CA LEU A 47 12.23 -2.96 7.09
C LEU A 47 10.73 -2.74 6.89
N LEU A 48 10.30 -2.42 5.67
CA LEU A 48 8.88 -2.25 5.33
C LEU A 48 8.10 -3.56 5.51
N ARG A 49 8.62 -4.67 4.97
CA ARG A 49 8.00 -6.01 5.09
C ARG A 49 8.01 -6.53 6.53
N MET A 50 9.01 -6.19 7.34
CA MET A 50 9.06 -6.54 8.75
C MET A 50 7.93 -5.85 9.54
N ALA A 51 7.65 -4.58 9.23
CA ALA A 51 6.65 -3.80 9.95
C ALA A 51 5.20 -4.13 9.54
N ILE A 52 4.95 -4.53 8.29
CA ILE A 52 3.60 -4.63 7.73
C ILE A 52 2.72 -5.67 8.45
N MET A 53 3.24 -6.87 8.69
CA MET A 53 2.43 -7.98 9.18
C MET A 53 2.00 -7.80 10.64
N PRO A 54 2.91 -7.47 11.59
CA PRO A 54 2.51 -7.20 12.97
C PRO A 54 1.62 -5.96 13.09
N LEU A 55 1.82 -4.94 12.24
CA LEU A 55 0.97 -3.76 12.20
C LEU A 55 -0.45 -4.10 11.79
N ILE A 56 -0.63 -4.92 10.74
CA ILE A 56 -1.97 -5.35 10.30
C ILE A 56 -2.72 -6.05 11.44
N ILE A 57 -2.08 -7.00 12.11
CA ILE A 57 -2.72 -7.77 13.20
C ILE A 57 -3.13 -6.86 14.35
N THR A 58 -2.19 -6.06 14.84
CA THR A 58 -2.45 -5.16 15.98
C THR A 58 -3.47 -4.08 15.64
N SER A 59 -3.39 -3.50 14.44
CA SER A 59 -4.32 -2.48 13.95
C SER A 59 -5.74 -3.02 13.77
N ILE A 60 -5.90 -4.16 13.12
CA ILE A 60 -7.22 -4.73 12.84
C ILE A 60 -7.87 -5.23 14.13
N ILE A 61 -7.13 -5.93 14.99
CA ILE A 61 -7.68 -6.39 16.27
C ILE A 61 -8.08 -5.20 17.15
N SER A 62 -7.21 -4.20 17.31
CA SER A 62 -7.56 -2.98 18.08
C SER A 62 -8.76 -2.25 17.48
N GLY A 63 -8.79 -2.09 16.15
CA GLY A 63 -9.89 -1.43 15.44
C GLY A 63 -11.23 -2.14 15.66
N VAL A 64 -11.25 -3.47 15.57
CA VAL A 64 -12.46 -4.27 15.78
C VAL A 64 -12.94 -4.21 17.23
N VAL A 65 -12.02 -4.30 18.18
CA VAL A 65 -12.32 -4.18 19.61
C VAL A 65 -12.90 -2.80 19.95
N SER A 66 -12.37 -1.74 19.34
CA SER A 66 -12.81 -0.35 19.53
C SER A 66 -14.23 -0.08 19.02
N VAL A 67 -14.67 -0.77 17.96
CA VAL A 67 -16.07 -0.69 17.47
C VAL A 67 -17.05 -1.37 18.43
N GLY A 68 -16.62 -2.39 19.16
CA GLY A 68 -17.28 -2.94 20.35
C GLY A 68 -18.58 -3.74 20.13
N ASN A 69 -19.26 -3.62 18.98
CA ASN A 69 -20.51 -4.36 18.69
C ASN A 69 -20.56 -5.00 17.28
N ALA A 70 -21.18 -6.19 17.22
CA ALA A 70 -21.27 -7.03 16.02
C ALA A 70 -22.01 -6.35 14.86
N ALA A 71 -23.15 -5.72 15.18
CA ALA A 71 -24.02 -5.08 14.18
C ALA A 71 -23.33 -3.88 13.52
N GLY A 72 -22.54 -3.13 14.29
CA GLY A 72 -21.72 -2.02 13.83
C GLY A 72 -20.60 -2.49 12.91
N LEU A 73 -19.90 -3.57 13.27
CA LEU A 73 -18.87 -4.18 12.42
C LEU A 73 -19.44 -4.67 11.09
N GLY A 74 -20.54 -5.44 11.11
CA GLY A 74 -21.16 -5.94 9.88
C GLY A 74 -21.65 -4.81 8.96
N ARG A 75 -22.30 -3.78 9.53
CA ARG A 75 -22.77 -2.62 8.75
C ARG A 75 -21.61 -1.80 8.19
N LEU A 76 -20.55 -1.60 8.97
CA LEU A 76 -19.35 -0.88 8.53
C LEU A 76 -18.64 -1.66 7.42
N GLY A 77 -18.46 -2.97 7.61
CA GLY A 77 -17.85 -3.88 6.64
C GLY A 77 -18.60 -3.89 5.32
N LEU A 78 -19.92 -4.08 5.33
CA LEU A 78 -20.72 -4.11 4.11
C LEU A 78 -20.69 -2.77 3.36
N LYS A 79 -20.80 -1.65 4.07
CA LYS A 79 -20.69 -0.30 3.47
C LYS A 79 -19.30 -0.07 2.86
N THR A 80 -18.25 -0.49 3.56
CA THR A 80 -16.87 -0.33 3.10
C THR A 80 -16.58 -1.23 1.90
N PHE A 81 -17.09 -2.46 1.91
CA PHE A 81 -16.97 -3.39 0.80
C PHE A 81 -17.70 -2.89 -0.45
N GLY A 82 -18.94 -2.42 -0.29
CA GLY A 82 -19.69 -1.79 -1.38
C GLY A 82 -18.98 -0.55 -1.93
N TYR A 83 -18.44 0.29 -1.04
CA TYR A 83 -17.62 1.44 -1.43
C TYR A 83 -16.41 1.02 -2.27
N TYR A 84 -15.63 0.04 -1.81
CA TYR A 84 -14.43 -0.40 -2.52
C TYR A 84 -14.74 -1.08 -3.86
N ILE A 85 -15.82 -1.86 -3.96
CA ILE A 85 -16.24 -2.44 -5.24
C ILE A 85 -16.55 -1.33 -6.24
N VAL A 86 -17.39 -0.36 -5.86
CA VAL A 86 -17.82 0.71 -6.75
C VAL A 86 -16.65 1.61 -7.12
N SER A 87 -15.84 2.03 -6.15
CA SER A 87 -14.68 2.90 -6.41
C SER A 87 -13.63 2.21 -7.28
N SER A 88 -13.36 0.92 -7.03
CA SER A 88 -12.41 0.13 -7.83
C SER A 88 -12.92 -0.09 -9.24
N LEU A 89 -14.21 -0.40 -9.41
CA LEU A 89 -14.81 -0.54 -10.73
C LEU A 89 -14.70 0.77 -11.52
N MET A 90 -15.01 1.91 -10.90
CA MET A 90 -14.84 3.22 -11.53
C MET A 90 -13.37 3.50 -11.90
N ALA A 91 -12.42 3.15 -11.03
CA ALA A 91 -10.98 3.29 -11.30
C ALA A 91 -10.53 2.41 -12.48
N ILE A 92 -10.94 1.13 -12.50
CA ILE A 92 -10.65 0.17 -13.57
C ILE A 92 -11.23 0.67 -14.89
N LEU A 93 -12.48 1.10 -14.92
CA LEU A 93 -13.11 1.64 -16.13
C LEU A 93 -12.39 2.88 -16.63
N THR A 94 -11.98 3.78 -15.73
CA THR A 94 -11.20 4.98 -16.09
C THR A 94 -9.85 4.58 -16.70
N GLY A 95 -9.11 3.69 -16.04
CA GLY A 95 -7.84 3.19 -16.54
C GLY A 95 -7.99 2.49 -17.89
N LEU A 96 -9.02 1.67 -18.06
CA LEU A 96 -9.31 0.97 -19.30
C LEU A 96 -9.62 1.94 -20.44
N VAL A 97 -10.46 2.95 -20.20
CA VAL A 97 -10.77 3.99 -21.20
C VAL A 97 -9.49 4.73 -21.60
N LEU A 98 -8.70 5.20 -20.64
CA LEU A 98 -7.48 5.97 -20.92
C LEU A 98 -6.41 5.13 -21.64
N VAL A 99 -6.16 3.90 -21.21
CA VAL A 99 -5.16 3.03 -21.85
C VAL A 99 -5.59 2.65 -23.26
N ASN A 100 -6.88 2.38 -23.50
CA ASN A 100 -7.37 2.08 -24.85
C ASN A 100 -7.39 3.31 -25.78
N ALA A 101 -7.59 4.51 -25.22
CA ALA A 101 -7.58 5.76 -25.96
C ALA A 101 -6.16 6.21 -26.34
N PHE A 102 -5.23 6.23 -25.38
CA PHE A 102 -3.87 6.74 -25.57
C PHE A 102 -2.86 5.68 -26.03
N ARG A 103 -3.14 4.40 -25.80
CA ARG A 103 -2.31 3.24 -26.18
C ARG A 103 -0.82 3.44 -25.86
N PRO A 104 -0.45 3.76 -24.60
CA PRO A 104 0.89 4.26 -24.29
C PRO A 104 2.05 3.25 -24.43
N GLY A 105 1.76 1.98 -24.71
CA GLY A 105 2.75 0.92 -24.91
C GLY A 105 3.01 0.54 -26.37
N VAL A 106 2.28 1.11 -27.34
CA VAL A 106 2.50 0.77 -28.76
C VAL A 106 3.85 1.34 -29.21
N GLY A 107 4.79 0.48 -29.58
CA GLY A 107 6.14 0.86 -29.98
C GLY A 107 7.15 0.99 -28.83
N ALA A 108 6.74 0.68 -27.58
CA ALA A 108 7.61 0.65 -26.42
C ALA A 108 8.38 -0.68 -26.34
N GLY A 109 9.57 -0.75 -26.94
CA GLY A 109 10.48 -1.89 -26.84
C GLY A 109 11.20 -1.97 -25.48
N ILE A 110 10.46 -2.09 -24.40
CA ILE A 110 11.02 -2.27 -23.05
C ILE A 110 11.44 -3.74 -22.93
N GLY A 111 12.73 -4.02 -23.13
CA GLY A 111 13.37 -5.34 -22.98
C GLY A 111 13.37 -5.90 -21.55
N LEU A 112 12.29 -5.64 -20.80
CA LEU A 112 11.94 -6.18 -19.49
C LEU A 112 11.00 -7.39 -19.63
N GLU A 113 11.00 -8.04 -20.79
CA GLU A 113 10.29 -9.29 -21.05
C GLU A 113 10.99 -10.44 -20.31
N ALA A 114 10.88 -10.47 -18.99
CA ALA A 114 10.80 -11.76 -18.32
C ALA A 114 9.53 -12.40 -18.87
N ALA A 115 9.68 -13.39 -19.76
CA ALA A 115 8.57 -14.21 -20.20
C ALA A 115 7.81 -14.63 -18.93
N PRO A 116 6.51 -14.32 -18.79
CA PRO A 116 5.78 -14.77 -17.63
C PRO A 116 5.90 -16.30 -17.63
N GLU A 117 6.53 -16.86 -16.58
CA GLU A 117 6.23 -18.23 -16.17
C GLU A 117 4.71 -18.29 -16.16
N SER A 118 4.15 -19.15 -17.03
CA SER A 118 2.75 -19.21 -17.39
C SER A 118 1.89 -18.63 -16.28
N ILE A 119 1.29 -17.46 -16.48
CA ILE A 119 0.18 -17.04 -15.64
C ILE A 119 -0.86 -18.11 -15.92
N ALA A 120 -0.90 -19.14 -15.09
CA ALA A 120 -2.06 -20.00 -14.98
C ALA A 120 -3.16 -18.99 -14.68
N ALA A 121 -3.96 -18.67 -15.71
CA ALA A 121 -5.18 -17.92 -15.54
C ALA A 121 -5.88 -18.67 -14.42
N SER A 122 -5.89 -18.06 -13.24
CA SER A 122 -6.39 -18.72 -12.06
C SER A 122 -7.87 -18.96 -12.33
N GLU A 123 -8.23 -20.17 -12.75
CA GLU A 123 -9.60 -20.71 -12.70
C GLU A 123 -10.05 -20.88 -11.24
N GLN A 124 -9.52 -20.08 -10.32
CA GLN A 124 -9.96 -20.05 -8.95
C GLN A 124 -11.34 -19.40 -8.97
N GLY A 125 -12.36 -20.24 -8.78
CA GLY A 125 -13.72 -19.76 -8.65
C GLY A 125 -13.83 -18.83 -7.44
N ILE A 126 -14.89 -18.02 -7.40
CA ILE A 126 -15.22 -17.20 -6.22
C ILE A 126 -15.29 -18.08 -4.95
N GLY A 127 -15.72 -19.34 -5.08
CA GLY A 127 -15.76 -20.31 -3.99
C GLY A 127 -14.37 -20.63 -3.41
N ASP A 128 -13.38 -20.87 -4.27
CA ASP A 128 -12.00 -21.15 -3.82
C ASP A 128 -11.38 -19.94 -3.14
N LEU A 129 -11.68 -18.73 -3.64
CA LEU A 129 -11.25 -17.49 -3.00
C LEU A 129 -11.83 -17.35 -1.58
N ILE A 130 -13.10 -17.70 -1.38
CA ILE A 130 -13.74 -17.67 -0.06
C ILE A 130 -13.09 -18.68 0.89
N ILE A 131 -12.78 -19.88 0.41
CA ILE A 131 -12.11 -20.91 1.21
C ILE A 131 -10.70 -20.44 1.59
N GLN A 132 -9.95 -19.88 0.65
CA GLN A 132 -8.59 -19.36 0.88
C GLN A 132 -8.53 -18.19 1.87
N ILE A 133 -9.62 -17.44 2.05
CA ILE A 133 -9.71 -16.39 3.07
C ILE A 133 -9.61 -16.98 4.49
N ILE A 134 -10.02 -18.23 4.70
CA ILE A 134 -9.98 -18.87 6.02
C ILE A 134 -8.66 -19.64 6.16
N PRO A 135 -7.70 -19.17 6.98
CA PRO A 135 -6.44 -19.90 7.14
C PRO A 135 -6.65 -21.19 7.95
N GLU A 136 -6.05 -22.29 7.50
CA GLU A 136 -5.91 -23.50 8.32
C GLU A 136 -5.03 -23.24 9.56
N ASN A 137 -3.99 -22.41 9.39
CA ASN A 137 -3.08 -22.01 10.47
C ASN A 137 -2.68 -20.52 10.31
N PRO A 138 -3.14 -19.62 11.19
CA PRO A 138 -2.86 -18.19 11.09
C PRO A 138 -1.37 -17.86 11.29
N PHE A 139 -0.62 -18.64 12.08
CA PHE A 139 0.83 -18.41 12.25
C PHE A 139 1.60 -18.74 10.97
N SER A 140 1.18 -19.79 10.27
CA SER A 140 1.76 -20.20 9.00
C SER A 140 1.45 -19.17 7.90
N ALA A 141 0.20 -18.69 7.82
CA ALA A 141 -0.21 -17.62 6.92
C ALA A 141 0.62 -16.33 7.16
N MET A 142 0.88 -16.01 8.43
CA MET A 142 1.68 -14.85 8.82
C MET A 142 3.12 -14.97 8.31
N ALA A 143 3.72 -16.14 8.49
CA ALA A 143 5.09 -16.42 8.05
C ALA A 143 5.23 -16.38 6.51
N ARG A 144 4.19 -16.80 5.78
CA ARG A 144 4.14 -16.77 4.31
C ARG A 144 3.76 -15.41 3.72
N GLY A 145 3.38 -14.42 4.55
CA GLY A 145 2.98 -13.11 4.07
C GLY A 145 1.56 -13.05 3.50
N GLU A 146 0.70 -14.01 3.84
CA GLU A 146 -0.67 -14.08 3.34
C GLU A 146 -1.56 -13.06 4.06
N VAL A 147 -1.71 -11.88 3.46
CA VAL A 147 -2.41 -10.75 4.12
C VAL A 147 -3.90 -11.02 4.34
N LEU A 148 -4.60 -11.57 3.34
CA LEU A 148 -6.05 -11.74 3.37
C LEU A 148 -6.51 -12.73 4.47
N PRO A 149 -5.90 -13.91 4.63
CA PRO A 149 -6.22 -14.80 5.75
C PRO A 149 -5.93 -14.19 7.13
N ILE A 150 -4.87 -13.39 7.24
CA ILE A 150 -4.52 -12.70 8.49
C ILE A 150 -5.53 -11.61 8.84
N ILE A 151 -6.05 -10.88 7.86
CA ILE A 151 -7.15 -9.93 8.08
C ILE A 151 -8.39 -10.68 8.61
N PHE A 152 -8.77 -11.79 7.97
CA PHE A 152 -9.92 -12.59 8.41
C PHE A 152 -9.77 -13.09 9.85
N PHE A 153 -8.63 -13.72 10.15
CA PHE A 153 -8.32 -14.17 11.51
C PHE A 153 -8.35 -13.02 12.51
N SER A 154 -7.73 -11.88 12.19
CA SER A 154 -7.65 -10.71 13.07
C SER A 154 -9.03 -10.12 13.36
N ILE A 155 -9.92 -10.06 12.37
CA ILE A 155 -11.30 -9.61 12.56
C ILE A 155 -12.06 -10.56 13.49
N LEU A 156 -11.97 -11.87 13.23
CA LEU A 156 -12.68 -12.88 14.03
C LEU A 156 -12.17 -12.90 15.47
N PHE A 157 -10.85 -12.85 15.65
CA PHE A 157 -10.21 -12.80 16.96
C PHE A 157 -10.59 -11.53 17.74
N GLY A 158 -10.48 -10.36 17.11
CA GLY A 158 -10.93 -9.09 17.70
C GLY A 158 -12.42 -9.11 18.07
N TYR A 159 -13.26 -9.70 17.24
CA TYR A 159 -14.67 -9.88 17.52
C TYR A 159 -14.91 -10.72 18.79
N PHE A 160 -14.21 -11.84 18.96
CA PHE A 160 -14.36 -12.66 20.16
C PHE A 160 -13.79 -12.01 21.43
N ILE A 161 -12.78 -11.14 21.34
CA ILE A 161 -12.35 -10.30 22.47
C ILE A 161 -13.53 -9.46 23.01
N THR A 162 -14.36 -8.89 22.12
CA THR A 162 -15.50 -8.06 22.55
C THR A 162 -16.56 -8.82 23.34
N ARG A 163 -16.57 -10.16 23.22
CA ARG A 163 -17.50 -11.09 23.89
C ARG A 163 -16.97 -11.63 25.22
N LEU A 164 -15.73 -11.32 25.58
CA LEU A 164 -15.17 -11.67 26.88
C LEU A 164 -15.88 -10.90 28.02
N ARG A 165 -15.78 -11.44 29.24
CA ARG A 165 -16.18 -10.72 30.47
C ARG A 165 -15.35 -9.45 30.63
N ALA A 166 -15.86 -8.48 31.40
CA ALA A 166 -15.30 -7.13 31.51
C ALA A 166 -13.78 -7.09 31.77
N LYS A 167 -13.27 -7.85 32.75
CA LYS A 167 -11.85 -7.84 33.10
C LYS A 167 -10.94 -8.42 32.00
N PRO A 168 -11.15 -9.64 31.47
CA PRO A 168 -10.36 -10.15 30.34
C PRO A 168 -10.49 -9.31 29.07
N LYS A 169 -11.69 -8.77 28.79
CA LYS A 169 -11.91 -7.86 27.66
C LYS A 169 -11.03 -6.62 27.75
N ALA A 170 -11.01 -5.94 28.90
CA ALA A 170 -10.20 -4.75 29.12
C ALA A 170 -8.70 -5.07 28.92
N LEU A 171 -8.20 -6.14 29.56
CA LEU A 171 -6.81 -6.57 29.43
C LEU A 171 -6.38 -6.80 27.98
N MET A 172 -7.20 -7.52 27.20
CA MET A 172 -6.91 -7.77 25.78
C MET A 172 -6.99 -6.49 24.95
N SER A 173 -7.98 -5.63 25.23
CA SER A 173 -8.14 -4.35 24.52
C SER A 173 -6.92 -3.45 24.71
N ASP A 174 -6.48 -3.29 25.95
CA ASP A 174 -5.32 -2.46 26.32
C ASP A 174 -4.03 -3.04 25.72
N PHE A 175 -3.88 -4.36 25.72
CA PHE A 175 -2.73 -5.02 25.09
C PHE A 175 -2.64 -4.73 23.59
N PHE A 176 -3.72 -4.95 22.83
CA PHE A 176 -3.69 -4.72 21.38
C PHE A 176 -3.57 -3.25 21.02
N GLN A 177 -4.13 -2.35 21.83
CA GLN A 177 -3.94 -0.92 21.66
C GLN A 177 -2.48 -0.52 21.88
N ALA A 178 -1.86 -0.96 22.98
CA ALA A 178 -0.45 -0.69 23.26
C ALA A 178 0.47 -1.30 22.19
N ALA A 179 0.15 -2.49 21.70
CA ALA A 179 0.88 -3.14 20.61
C ALA A 179 0.74 -2.35 19.30
N PHE A 180 -0.46 -1.88 18.95
CA PHE A 180 -0.68 -1.03 17.78
C PHE A 180 0.11 0.28 17.87
N ASP A 181 0.06 0.99 19.01
CA ASP A 181 0.80 2.23 19.21
C ASP A 181 2.32 2.03 19.13
N THR A 182 2.80 0.88 19.62
CA THR A 182 4.22 0.48 19.49
C THR A 182 4.58 0.21 18.03
N MET A 183 3.73 -0.52 17.30
CA MET A 183 3.94 -0.78 15.88
C MET A 183 3.89 0.50 15.05
N MET A 184 3.03 1.45 15.37
CA MET A 184 3.01 2.76 14.72
C MET A 184 4.35 3.50 14.89
N LYS A 185 4.95 3.48 16.08
CA LYS A 185 6.30 4.05 16.30
C LYS A 185 7.36 3.35 15.47
N LEU A 186 7.31 2.02 15.39
CA LEU A 186 8.22 1.25 14.54
C LEU A 186 8.03 1.60 13.05
N THR A 187 6.78 1.72 12.60
CA THR A 187 6.46 2.16 11.23
C THR A 187 7.00 3.55 10.96
N PHE A 188 6.89 4.51 11.90
CA PHE A 188 7.50 5.83 11.73
C PHE A 188 9.03 5.77 11.59
N PHE A 189 9.70 4.91 12.35
CA PHE A 189 11.13 4.67 12.19
C PHE A 189 11.47 4.13 10.78
N VAL A 190 10.70 3.16 10.28
CA VAL A 190 10.87 2.64 8.92
C VAL A 190 10.64 3.73 7.87
N VAL A 191 9.57 4.51 8.00
CA VAL A 191 9.24 5.61 7.06
C VAL A 191 10.29 6.72 7.12
N TRP A 192 10.95 6.94 8.25
CA TRP A 192 12.08 7.88 8.35
C TRP A 192 13.29 7.45 7.50
N SER A 193 13.50 6.15 7.30
CA SER A 193 14.53 5.61 6.40
C SER A 193 14.17 5.68 4.91
N ALA A 194 12.92 6.03 4.57
CA ALA A 194 12.42 6.04 3.20
C ALA A 194 13.24 6.86 2.20
N PRO A 195 13.80 8.05 2.52
CA PRO A 195 14.64 8.80 1.59
C PRO A 195 15.82 7.98 1.04
N LEU A 196 16.47 7.19 1.90
CA LEU A 196 17.59 6.33 1.52
C LEU A 196 17.13 5.11 0.73
N GLY A 197 16.02 4.50 1.14
CA GLY A 197 15.43 3.37 0.42
C GLY A 197 14.97 3.75 -0.98
N VAL A 198 14.24 4.85 -1.11
CA VAL A 198 13.78 5.40 -2.39
C VAL A 198 14.96 5.76 -3.27
N PHE A 199 16.01 6.40 -2.74
CA PHE A 199 17.26 6.62 -3.48
C PHE A 199 17.81 5.31 -4.07
N GLY A 200 18.01 4.29 -3.24
CA GLY A 200 18.57 3.01 -3.69
C GLY A 200 17.69 2.31 -4.73
N ILE A 201 16.37 2.32 -4.55
CA ILE A 201 15.43 1.72 -5.51
C ILE A 201 15.52 2.41 -6.87
N LEU A 202 15.44 3.74 -6.89
CA LEU A 202 15.43 4.50 -8.13
C LEU A 202 16.79 4.45 -8.83
N ALA A 203 17.89 4.60 -8.09
CA ALA A 203 19.24 4.49 -8.63
C ALA A 203 19.48 3.11 -9.27
N ARG A 204 19.06 2.02 -8.60
CA ARG A 204 19.15 0.66 -9.14
C ARG A 204 18.35 0.47 -10.41
N ILE A 205 17.12 0.98 -10.47
CA ILE A 205 16.26 0.86 -11.65
C ILE A 205 16.92 1.59 -12.82
N VAL A 206 17.30 2.86 -12.64
CA VAL A 206 17.87 3.69 -13.71
C VAL A 206 19.20 3.12 -14.20
N ALA A 207 20.05 2.65 -13.29
CA ALA A 207 21.33 2.05 -13.64
C ALA A 207 21.20 0.80 -14.51
N LYS A 208 20.18 -0.04 -14.27
CA LYS A 208 19.98 -1.31 -15.01
C LYS A 208 19.16 -1.14 -16.29
N THR A 209 18.19 -0.24 -16.32
CA THR A 209 17.26 -0.10 -17.44
C THR A 209 17.61 1.03 -18.40
N GLY A 210 18.56 1.89 -18.03
CA GLY A 210 18.88 3.10 -18.78
C GLY A 210 17.71 4.08 -18.90
N PHE A 211 17.88 5.10 -19.74
CA PHE A 211 16.86 6.16 -19.95
C PHE A 211 15.86 5.82 -21.07
N ASP A 212 16.15 4.82 -21.91
CA ASP A 212 15.24 4.38 -22.98
C ASP A 212 13.94 3.77 -22.40
N ALA A 213 14.07 3.06 -21.28
CA ALA A 213 12.93 2.62 -20.49
C ALA A 213 12.09 3.81 -20.01
N PHE A 214 12.70 4.91 -19.55
CA PHE A 214 11.98 6.11 -19.12
C PHE A 214 11.23 6.81 -20.25
N ARG A 215 11.70 6.73 -21.51
CA ARG A 215 10.97 7.30 -22.64
C ARG A 215 9.69 6.52 -22.93
N SER A 216 9.79 5.19 -22.96
CA SER A 216 8.67 4.28 -23.16
C SER A 216 7.69 4.27 -21.98
N LEU A 217 8.20 4.26 -20.75
CA LEU A 217 7.40 4.35 -19.52
C LEU A 217 6.90 5.76 -19.25
N GLY A 218 7.51 6.79 -19.81
CA GLY A 218 7.17 8.19 -19.53
C GLY A 218 5.77 8.54 -20.04
N PHE A 219 5.43 8.11 -21.25
CA PHE A 219 4.08 8.29 -21.78
C PHE A 219 3.05 7.45 -21.01
N TYR A 220 3.39 6.20 -20.67
CA TYR A 220 2.57 5.38 -19.77
C TYR A 220 2.34 6.04 -18.40
N PHE A 221 3.40 6.61 -17.81
CA PHE A 221 3.35 7.31 -16.53
C PHE A 221 2.44 8.54 -16.58
N LEU A 222 2.50 9.33 -17.66
CA LEU A 222 1.60 10.47 -17.85
C LEU A 222 0.13 10.03 -17.96
N VAL A 223 -0.14 8.94 -18.67
CA VAL A 223 -1.51 8.37 -18.77
C VAL A 223 -1.98 7.87 -17.41
N VAL A 224 -1.12 7.22 -16.62
CA VAL A 224 -1.42 6.80 -15.25
C VAL A 224 -1.70 8.01 -14.35
N LEU A 225 -0.88 9.08 -14.43
CA LEU A 225 -1.11 10.32 -13.67
C LEU A 225 -2.45 10.97 -14.04
N LEU A 226 -2.80 10.99 -15.32
CA LEU A 226 -4.10 11.48 -15.78
C LEU A 226 -5.25 10.63 -15.22
N GLY A 227 -5.09 9.30 -15.21
CA GLY A 227 -6.06 8.38 -14.61
C GLY A 227 -6.21 8.57 -13.11
N LEU A 228 -5.11 8.76 -12.38
CA LEU A 228 -5.12 9.06 -10.94
C LEU A 228 -5.77 10.42 -10.67
N ALA A 229 -5.48 11.44 -11.48
CA ALA A 229 -6.10 12.75 -11.37
C ALA A 229 -7.60 12.68 -11.64
N PHE A 230 -8.03 12.00 -12.70
CA PHE A 230 -9.44 11.79 -12.99
C PHE A 230 -10.13 11.02 -11.86
N HIS A 231 -9.50 9.96 -11.35
CA HIS A 231 -10.06 9.21 -10.24
C HIS A 231 -10.21 10.08 -8.98
N ALA A 232 -9.19 10.86 -8.64
CA ALA A 232 -9.16 11.72 -7.45
C ALA A 232 -10.12 12.92 -7.54
N PHE A 233 -10.23 13.56 -8.70
CA PHE A 233 -11.01 14.78 -8.88
C PHE A 233 -12.40 14.57 -9.49
N VAL A 234 -12.68 13.40 -10.06
CA VAL A 234 -13.99 13.07 -10.66
C VAL A 234 -14.63 11.89 -9.94
N ASN A 235 -14.01 10.71 -9.96
CA ASN A 235 -14.67 9.50 -9.44
C ASN A 235 -14.93 9.57 -7.93
N LEU A 236 -13.93 9.95 -7.12
CA LEU A 236 -14.09 10.04 -5.67
C LEU A 236 -15.08 11.15 -5.26
N PRO A 237 -15.01 12.38 -5.80
CA PRO A 237 -16.02 13.42 -5.54
C PRO A 237 -17.43 13.04 -5.99
N LEU A 238 -17.56 12.36 -7.13
CA LEU A 238 -18.85 11.87 -7.61
C LEU A 238 -19.45 10.84 -6.66
N LEU A 239 -18.63 9.90 -6.18
CA LEU A 239 -19.05 8.89 -5.22
C LEU A 239 -19.43 9.53 -3.88
N LEU A 240 -18.63 10.49 -3.39
CA LEU A 240 -18.94 11.24 -2.17
C LEU A 240 -20.26 12.03 -2.28
N SER A 241 -20.49 12.72 -3.40
CA SER A 241 -21.71 13.52 -3.59
C SER A 241 -22.96 12.65 -3.79
N LEU A 242 -22.88 11.56 -4.56
CA LEU A 242 -24.03 10.70 -4.85
C LEU A 242 -24.38 9.75 -3.70
N VAL A 243 -23.37 9.13 -3.08
CA VAL A 243 -23.56 8.08 -2.06
C VAL A 243 -23.54 8.65 -0.65
N ALA A 244 -22.55 9.48 -0.33
CA ALA A 244 -22.41 10.05 1.01
C ALA A 244 -23.21 11.35 1.18
N ARG A 245 -23.64 12.00 0.09
CA ARG A 245 -24.32 13.32 0.08
C ARG A 245 -23.52 14.39 0.84
N VAL A 246 -22.19 14.28 0.80
CA VAL A 246 -21.26 15.24 1.41
C VAL A 246 -20.66 16.10 0.30
N ASN A 247 -20.44 17.39 0.59
CA ASN A 247 -19.75 18.28 -0.35
C ASN A 247 -18.27 17.87 -0.45
N PRO A 248 -17.78 17.45 -1.62
CA PRO A 248 -16.40 16.97 -1.78
C PRO A 248 -15.33 18.07 -1.71
N LEU A 249 -15.72 19.34 -1.63
CA LEU A 249 -14.82 20.50 -1.54
C LEU A 249 -14.68 21.06 -0.12
N LYS A 250 -15.37 20.47 0.87
CA LYS A 250 -15.24 20.80 2.29
C LYS A 250 -14.30 19.82 2.98
#